data_AF-A0AAE0VZP3-F1
#
_entry.id   AF-A0AAE0VZP3-F1
#
_cell.length_a   1.000
_cell.length_b   1.000
_cell.length_c   1.000
_cell.angle_alpha   90.00
_cell.angle_beta   90.00
_cell.angle_gamma   90.00
#
_symmetry.space_group_name_H-M   'P 1'
#
loop_
_entity.id
_entity.type
_entity.pdbx_description
1 polymer ?
#
loop_
_entity_poly.entity_id
_entity_poly.type
_entity_poly.pdbx_seq_one_letter_code
_entity_poly.pdbx_strand_id
1 'polypeptide(L)'
;MSGTNSKLYLGITFDSPSGGHDNTLDSPSGGHDNTFYFPSGGHNNTFNSSSGGRDNTFDSSSGVHDNTFDYPSGGHDNTLNSQSGGRDNTFDSPSGGHDNTFNSSSGGHDNSFNSSSGGRDNTFNSPSVGRDNTFDSPSSGHDNTLNSPSDGHNNTLNSSSSGRDNTFDSPSGVHDNTFDSPSGGHDNTLNSSSSGRDNTFDSPSGGHYNTLQLITQLTTLCNYSINQTLQAGH
;
A
#
# COMPACT_ATOMS: atom_id res chain seq x y z
N MET A 1 -22.01 32.90 -34.87
CA MET A 1 -21.15 31.72 -35.15
C MET A 1 -20.41 31.39 -33.87
N SER A 2 -20.59 30.15 -33.41
CA SER A 2 -20.06 29.61 -32.15
C SER A 2 -18.53 29.58 -32.19
N GLY A 3 -17.88 30.25 -31.24
CA GLY A 3 -16.45 30.12 -30.98
C GLY A 3 -16.25 29.22 -29.77
N THR A 4 -15.72 28.02 -29.98
CA THR A 4 -15.42 27.04 -28.94
C THR A 4 -14.38 27.57 -27.96
N ASN A 5 -14.77 27.73 -26.69
CA ASN A 5 -13.87 27.93 -25.55
C ASN A 5 -13.13 26.63 -25.26
N SER A 6 -11.97 26.40 -25.89
CA SER A 6 -11.03 25.37 -25.45
C SER A 6 -10.22 25.90 -24.28
N LYS A 7 -10.65 25.59 -23.05
CA LYS A 7 -9.80 25.75 -21.85
C LYS A 7 -8.61 24.79 -21.99
N LEU A 8 -7.41 25.32 -22.19
CA LEU A 8 -6.18 24.56 -22.08
C LEU A 8 -5.90 24.32 -20.59
N TYR A 9 -6.11 23.09 -20.12
CA TYR A 9 -5.68 22.64 -18.79
C TYR A 9 -4.20 22.27 -18.89
N LEU A 10 -3.34 22.96 -18.15
CA LEU A 10 -1.90 22.71 -18.16
C LEU A 10 -1.56 21.88 -16.91
N GLY A 11 -1.37 20.57 -17.07
CA GLY A 11 -0.76 19.74 -16.05
C GLY A 11 0.73 20.06 -15.92
N ILE A 12 1.31 19.88 -14.74
CA ILE A 12 2.76 20.07 -14.51
C ILE A 12 3.43 18.70 -14.52
N THR A 13 4.44 18.53 -15.37
CA THR A 13 5.31 17.34 -15.39
C THR A 13 6.68 17.72 -14.84
N PHE A 14 7.15 16.95 -13.85
CA PHE A 14 8.50 17.07 -13.30
C PHE A 14 9.32 15.83 -13.65
N ASP A 15 10.44 16.02 -14.34
CA ASP A 15 11.41 14.98 -14.69
C ASP A 15 12.76 15.27 -14.03
N SER A 16 13.35 14.29 -13.34
CA SER A 16 14.72 14.39 -12.80
C SER A 16 15.75 13.60 -13.62
N PRO A 17 17.00 14.09 -13.74
CA PRO A 17 18.06 13.38 -14.46
C PRO A 17 18.59 12.16 -13.67
N SER A 18 18.97 11.10 -14.38
CA SER A 18 19.56 9.89 -13.82
C SER A 18 21.08 10.07 -13.58
N GLY A 19 21.58 9.74 -12.37
CA GLY A 19 23.00 9.85 -12.03
C GLY A 19 23.42 9.19 -10.71
N GLY A 20 24.66 8.68 -10.67
CA GLY A 20 25.22 7.80 -9.62
C GLY A 20 25.65 8.45 -8.29
N HIS A 21 25.00 9.54 -7.88
CA HIS A 21 25.23 10.19 -6.59
C HIS A 21 23.97 10.16 -5.74
N ASP A 22 24.09 10.35 -4.42
CA ASP A 22 22.93 10.45 -3.54
C ASP A 22 22.02 11.59 -4.03
N ASN A 23 20.76 11.26 -4.35
CA ASN A 23 19.83 12.22 -4.90
C ASN A 23 18.73 12.50 -3.87
N THR A 24 18.61 13.77 -3.49
CA THR A 24 17.44 14.28 -2.77
C THR A 24 16.68 15.19 -3.70
N LEU A 25 15.39 14.91 -3.90
CA LEU A 25 14.51 15.74 -4.70
C LEU A 25 13.24 16.07 -3.92
N ASP A 26 12.87 17.35 -3.91
CA ASP A 26 11.65 17.87 -3.30
C ASP A 26 10.86 18.66 -4.36
N SER A 27 9.60 18.29 -4.59
CA SER A 27 8.73 18.91 -5.61
C SER A 27 7.30 19.14 -5.10
N PRO A 28 7.00 20.34 -4.56
CA PRO A 28 5.64 20.74 -4.20
C PRO A 28 4.88 21.37 -5.39
N SER A 29 3.62 20.96 -5.61
CA SER A 29 2.71 21.55 -6.61
C SER A 29 1.28 21.74 -6.10
N GLY A 30 0.56 22.73 -6.65
CA GLY A 30 -0.81 23.04 -6.22
C GLY A 30 -1.76 23.38 -7.38
N GLY A 31 -3.01 22.93 -7.28
CA GLY A 31 -4.16 23.47 -8.02
C GLY A 31 -4.56 22.81 -9.34
N HIS A 32 -3.73 21.94 -9.92
CA HIS A 32 -3.98 21.26 -11.21
C HIS A 32 -3.42 19.84 -11.21
N ASP A 33 -3.75 19.05 -12.24
CA ASP A 33 -3.28 17.67 -12.36
C ASP A 33 -1.75 17.64 -12.46
N ASN A 34 -1.11 16.80 -11.63
CA ASN A 34 0.34 16.76 -11.53
C ASN A 34 0.87 15.36 -11.84
N THR A 35 1.96 15.31 -12.61
CA THR A 35 2.67 14.07 -12.90
C THR A 35 4.15 14.24 -12.54
N PHE A 36 4.64 13.33 -11.71
CA PHE A 36 6.02 13.32 -11.25
C PHE A 36 6.71 12.04 -11.72
N TYR A 37 7.83 12.14 -12.43
CA TYR A 37 8.60 10.98 -12.90
C TYR A 37 10.06 11.04 -12.44
N PHE A 38 10.47 10.03 -11.66
CA PHE A 38 11.77 10.03 -10.98
C PHE A 38 12.55 8.71 -11.15
N PRO A 39 13.44 8.63 -12.16
CA PRO A 39 14.40 7.54 -12.30
C PRO A 39 15.75 7.88 -11.65
N SER A 40 16.26 7.05 -10.72
CA SER A 40 17.61 7.22 -10.13
C SER A 40 18.48 5.96 -10.13
N GLY A 41 19.80 6.18 -10.20
CA GLY A 41 20.84 5.16 -10.12
C GLY A 41 21.95 5.44 -9.10
N GLY A 42 21.74 6.35 -8.14
CA GLY A 42 22.70 6.71 -7.07
C GLY A 42 22.54 5.93 -5.77
N HIS A 43 23.54 5.89 -4.87
CA HIS A 43 23.58 4.97 -3.72
C HIS A 43 22.43 5.13 -2.72
N ASN A 44 22.13 6.36 -2.29
CA ASN A 44 21.01 6.68 -1.40
C ASN A 44 20.08 7.71 -2.07
N ASN A 45 18.81 7.36 -2.27
CA ASN A 45 17.85 8.28 -2.90
C ASN A 45 16.68 8.60 -1.98
N THR A 46 16.35 9.88 -1.91
CA THR A 46 15.16 10.40 -1.24
C THR A 46 14.34 11.22 -2.23
N PHE A 47 13.12 10.78 -2.47
CA PHE A 47 12.16 11.49 -3.31
C PHE A 47 11.00 11.95 -2.44
N ASN A 48 10.83 13.27 -2.35
CA ASN A 48 9.69 13.89 -1.70
C ASN A 48 8.89 14.66 -2.73
N SER A 49 7.58 14.40 -2.81
CA SER A 49 6.69 15.22 -3.61
C SER A 49 5.37 15.42 -2.87
N SER A 50 4.88 16.66 -2.89
CA SER A 50 3.60 17.02 -2.29
C SER A 50 2.69 17.66 -3.32
N SER A 51 1.43 17.23 -3.39
CA SER A 51 0.49 17.75 -4.39
C SER A 51 -0.93 17.95 -3.86
N GLY A 52 -1.51 19.13 -4.18
CA GLY A 52 -2.93 19.43 -3.97
C GLY A 52 -3.77 19.47 -5.26
N GLY A 53 -3.31 18.84 -6.35
CA GLY A 53 -3.99 18.77 -7.64
C GLY A 53 -5.27 17.94 -7.62
N ARG A 54 -6.10 17.96 -8.69
CA ARG A 54 -7.27 17.05 -8.77
C ARG A 54 -6.81 15.63 -9.03
N ASP A 55 -6.02 15.44 -10.08
CA ASP A 55 -5.49 14.12 -10.42
C ASP A 55 -3.97 14.15 -10.25
N ASN A 56 -3.43 13.30 -9.38
CA ASN A 56 -2.01 13.27 -9.12
C ASN A 56 -1.41 11.90 -9.43
N THR A 57 -0.31 11.90 -10.17
CA THR A 57 0.44 10.69 -10.51
C THR A 57 1.90 10.85 -10.11
N PHE A 58 2.41 9.90 -9.35
CA PHE A 58 3.82 9.78 -9.02
C PHE A 58 4.33 8.45 -9.56
N ASP A 59 5.42 8.47 -10.32
CA ASP A 59 6.08 7.27 -10.82
C ASP A 59 7.59 7.36 -10.55
N SER A 60 8.11 6.38 -9.82
CA SER A 60 9.51 6.36 -9.42
C SER A 60 10.14 4.99 -9.61
N SER A 61 11.40 4.98 -10.02
CA SER A 61 12.18 3.74 -10.18
C SER A 61 13.63 3.93 -9.73
N SER A 62 14.13 2.99 -8.94
CA SER A 62 15.49 3.05 -8.38
C SER A 62 16.14 1.67 -8.23
N GLY A 63 17.41 1.53 -8.61
CA GLY A 63 18.13 0.24 -8.63
C GLY A 63 19.19 0.03 -7.54
N VAL A 64 19.11 0.73 -6.40
CA VAL A 64 20.28 1.04 -5.54
C VAL A 64 20.05 0.86 -4.06
N HIS A 65 21.13 0.91 -3.26
CA HIS A 65 21.22 0.50 -1.85
C HIS A 65 20.09 1.00 -0.93
N ASP A 66 19.87 2.31 -0.78
CA ASP A 66 18.85 2.79 0.16
C ASP A 66 17.89 3.76 -0.54
N ASN A 67 16.57 3.51 -0.45
CA ASN A 67 15.56 4.37 -1.09
C ASN A 67 14.47 4.79 -0.11
N THR A 68 14.13 6.07 -0.16
CA THR A 68 12.97 6.64 0.52
C THR A 68 12.11 7.37 -0.50
N PHE A 69 10.84 6.99 -0.58
CA PHE A 69 9.82 7.68 -1.37
C PHE A 69 8.75 8.20 -0.43
N ASP A 70 8.50 9.50 -0.46
CA ASP A 70 7.52 10.19 0.38
C ASP A 70 6.57 11.00 -0.50
N TYR A 71 5.28 10.64 -0.49
CA TYR A 71 4.27 11.23 -1.37
C TYR A 71 2.96 11.60 -0.67
N PRO A 72 2.91 12.74 0.03
CA PRO A 72 1.67 13.32 0.51
C PRO A 72 0.84 13.96 -0.62
N SER A 73 -0.41 13.52 -0.79
CA SER A 73 -1.33 14.13 -1.79
C SER A 73 -2.74 14.39 -1.25
N GLY A 74 -3.39 15.46 -1.74
CA GLY A 74 -4.74 15.89 -1.33
C GLY A 74 -5.75 15.98 -2.47
N GLY A 75 -5.53 15.23 -3.56
CA GLY A 75 -6.35 15.30 -4.78
C GLY A 75 -7.56 14.39 -4.82
N HIS A 76 -8.42 14.57 -5.83
CA HIS A 76 -9.55 13.68 -6.08
C HIS A 76 -9.07 12.27 -6.42
N ASP A 77 -8.15 12.13 -7.36
CA ASP A 77 -7.63 10.84 -7.81
C ASP A 77 -6.11 10.82 -7.63
N ASN A 78 -5.59 9.92 -6.80
CA ASN A 78 -4.16 9.83 -6.53
C ASN A 78 -3.63 8.45 -6.96
N THR A 79 -2.63 8.44 -7.83
CA THR A 79 -1.91 7.24 -8.25
C THR A 79 -0.45 7.36 -7.88
N LEU A 80 0.06 6.41 -7.11
CA LEU A 80 1.48 6.27 -6.84
C LEU A 80 1.95 4.93 -7.38
N ASN A 81 2.99 4.96 -8.21
CA ASN A 81 3.74 3.81 -8.62
C ASN A 81 5.20 3.99 -8.18
N SER A 82 5.75 3.01 -7.49
CA SER A 82 7.15 3.09 -7.07
C SER A 82 7.80 1.71 -7.10
N GLN A 83 9.00 1.65 -7.65
CA GLN A 83 9.76 0.41 -7.81
C GLN A 83 11.19 0.59 -7.30
N SER A 84 11.65 -0.31 -6.43
CA SER A 84 13.04 -0.29 -5.97
C SER A 84 13.70 -1.65 -5.82
N GLY A 85 15.01 -1.70 -6.05
CA GLY A 85 15.85 -2.91 -5.87
C GLY A 85 16.88 -2.82 -4.75
N GLY A 86 16.71 -1.88 -3.81
CA GLY A 86 17.69 -1.56 -2.78
C GLY A 86 17.74 -2.51 -1.61
N ARG A 87 18.81 -2.44 -0.81
CA ARG A 87 18.89 -3.12 0.48
C ARG A 87 17.79 -2.64 1.43
N ASP A 88 17.66 -1.33 1.61
CA ASP A 88 16.72 -0.77 2.57
C ASP A 88 15.76 0.17 1.83
N ASN A 89 14.48 -0.18 1.78
CA ASN A 89 13.48 0.58 1.05
C ASN A 89 12.34 1.03 1.97
N THR A 90 12.04 2.33 1.93
CA THR A 90 10.91 2.93 2.63
C THR A 90 10.01 3.64 1.62
N PHE A 91 8.73 3.31 1.64
CA PHE A 91 7.70 4.01 0.90
C PHE A 91 6.69 4.56 1.90
N ASP A 92 6.49 5.87 1.89
CA ASP A 92 5.47 6.57 2.67
C ASP A 92 4.55 7.33 1.72
N SER A 93 3.25 7.09 1.81
CA SER A 93 2.29 7.62 0.84
C SER A 93 0.94 7.93 1.50
N PRO A 94 0.85 9.02 2.28
CA PRO A 94 -0.41 9.47 2.82
C PRO A 94 -1.21 10.25 1.76
N SER A 95 -2.44 9.84 1.46
CA SER A 95 -3.32 10.61 0.58
C SER A 95 -4.72 10.88 1.15
N GLY A 96 -5.25 12.05 0.83
CA GLY A 96 -6.68 12.33 0.87
C GLY A 96 -7.21 12.40 -0.55
N GLY A 97 -8.32 11.72 -0.83
CA GLY A 97 -8.97 11.79 -2.13
C GLY A 97 -10.29 11.05 -2.22
N HIS A 98 -10.87 10.96 -3.42
CA HIS A 98 -11.97 10.06 -3.69
C HIS A 98 -11.45 8.68 -4.07
N ASP A 99 -10.50 8.60 -5.01
CA ASP A 99 -9.99 7.32 -5.50
C ASP A 99 -8.46 7.29 -5.37
N ASN A 100 -7.94 6.34 -4.59
CA ASN A 100 -6.51 6.24 -4.33
C ASN A 100 -5.98 4.87 -4.75
N THR A 101 -4.91 4.88 -5.56
CA THR A 101 -4.19 3.67 -5.97
C THR A 101 -2.72 3.81 -5.63
N PHE A 102 -2.23 2.91 -4.78
CA PHE A 102 -0.82 2.82 -4.43
C PHE A 102 -0.28 1.48 -4.91
N ASN A 103 0.75 1.53 -5.74
CA ASN A 103 1.47 0.37 -6.21
C ASN A 103 2.94 0.55 -5.89
N SER A 104 3.47 -0.33 -5.05
CA SER A 104 4.84 -0.21 -4.56
C SER A 104 5.49 -1.58 -4.61
N SER A 105 6.56 -1.73 -5.38
CA SER A 105 7.29 -3.00 -5.45
C SER A 105 8.72 -2.82 -4.99
N SER A 106 9.20 -3.72 -4.14
CA SER A 106 10.59 -3.68 -3.71
C SER A 106 11.26 -5.05 -3.62
N GLY A 107 12.55 -5.06 -3.92
CA GLY A 107 13.45 -6.18 -3.60
C GLY A 107 14.58 -5.66 -2.73
N GLY A 108 14.82 -6.26 -1.55
CA GLY A 108 15.79 -5.77 -0.58
C GLY A 108 16.09 -6.69 0.60
N HIS A 109 16.83 -6.18 1.59
CA HIS A 109 16.95 -6.81 2.90
C HIS A 109 15.81 -6.36 3.81
N ASP A 110 15.59 -5.05 3.93
CA ASP A 110 14.60 -4.48 4.83
C ASP A 110 13.65 -3.58 4.02
N ASN A 111 12.36 -3.90 4.03
CA ASN A 111 11.36 -3.15 3.30
C ASN A 111 10.25 -2.67 4.23
N SER A 112 9.95 -1.37 4.16
CA SER A 112 8.86 -0.73 4.90
C SER A 112 7.94 -0.02 3.91
N PHE A 113 6.66 -0.39 3.94
CA PHE A 113 5.61 0.27 3.19
C PHE A 113 4.59 0.83 4.16
N ASN A 114 4.42 2.14 4.14
CA ASN A 114 3.41 2.85 4.89
C ASN A 114 2.54 3.61 3.89
N SER A 115 1.27 3.28 3.85
CA SER A 115 0.34 3.94 2.94
C SER A 115 -0.97 4.15 3.65
N SER A 116 -1.34 5.40 3.84
CA SER A 116 -2.58 5.75 4.53
C SER A 116 -3.48 6.54 3.60
N SER A 117 -4.77 6.20 3.55
CA SER A 117 -5.68 6.98 2.72
C SER A 117 -7.08 7.15 3.28
N GLY A 118 -7.65 8.31 2.98
CA GLY A 118 -9.08 8.58 3.11
C GLY A 118 -9.69 8.78 1.74
N GLY A 119 -10.79 8.08 1.44
CA GLY A 119 -11.54 8.26 0.20
C GLY A 119 -12.79 7.41 0.06
N ARG A 120 -13.29 7.25 -1.17
CA ARG A 120 -14.33 6.28 -1.49
C ARG A 120 -13.69 4.94 -1.82
N ASP A 121 -12.75 4.92 -2.74
CA ASP A 121 -12.18 3.68 -3.25
C ASP A 121 -10.67 3.71 -3.03
N ASN A 122 -10.15 2.75 -2.26
CA ASN A 122 -8.73 2.67 -1.95
C ASN A 122 -8.18 1.31 -2.38
N THR A 123 -7.10 1.33 -3.17
CA THR A 123 -6.37 0.13 -3.59
C THR A 123 -4.91 0.26 -3.22
N PHE A 124 -4.41 -0.70 -2.46
CA PHE A 124 -2.99 -0.82 -2.10
C PHE A 124 -2.47 -2.15 -2.65
N ASN A 125 -1.39 -2.09 -3.42
CA ASN A 125 -0.70 -3.25 -3.93
C ASN A 125 0.79 -3.12 -3.63
N SER A 126 1.28 -3.92 -2.69
CA SER A 126 2.64 -3.79 -2.19
C SER A 126 3.38 -5.13 -2.20
N PRO A 127 3.78 -5.65 -3.37
CA PRO A 127 4.64 -6.83 -3.43
C PRO A 127 6.05 -6.54 -2.92
N SER A 128 6.58 -7.41 -2.06
CA SER A 128 7.96 -7.28 -1.59
C SER A 128 8.70 -8.59 -1.47
N VAL A 129 10.01 -8.53 -1.75
CA VAL A 129 10.95 -9.62 -1.52
C VAL A 129 12.08 -9.11 -0.64
N GLY A 130 12.28 -9.70 0.54
CA GLY A 130 13.37 -9.30 1.44
C GLY A 130 13.36 -10.01 2.77
N ARG A 131 14.37 -9.80 3.62
CA ARG A 131 14.46 -10.52 4.91
C ARG A 131 13.39 -10.08 5.88
N ASP A 132 13.24 -8.78 6.06
CA ASP A 132 12.32 -8.17 7.00
C ASP A 132 11.38 -7.23 6.22
N ASN A 133 10.12 -7.62 6.11
CA ASN A 133 9.10 -6.81 5.42
C ASN A 133 8.08 -6.30 6.44
N THR A 134 7.77 -5.01 6.37
CA THR A 134 6.72 -4.35 7.15
C THR A 134 5.76 -3.64 6.22
N PHE A 135 4.47 -3.93 6.36
CA PHE A 135 3.38 -3.24 5.66
C PHE A 135 2.43 -2.65 6.68
N ASP A 136 2.21 -1.34 6.61
CA ASP A 136 1.20 -0.62 7.40
C ASP A 136 0.27 0.11 6.43
N SER A 137 -1.01 -0.24 6.43
CA SER A 137 -1.96 0.28 5.44
C SER A 137 -3.33 0.59 6.04
N PRO A 138 -3.43 1.64 6.87
CA PRO A 138 -4.70 2.12 7.39
C PRO A 138 -5.48 2.86 6.30
N SER A 139 -6.73 2.47 6.08
CA SER A 139 -7.59 3.12 5.09
C SER A 139 -9.00 3.38 5.61
N SER A 140 -9.62 4.43 5.06
CA SER A 140 -11.02 4.71 5.29
C SER A 140 -11.69 5.00 3.95
N GLY A 141 -12.77 4.28 3.65
CA GLY A 141 -13.56 4.51 2.45
C GLY A 141 -14.74 3.58 2.28
N HIS A 142 -15.44 3.61 1.15
CA HIS A 142 -16.49 2.64 0.86
C HIS A 142 -15.90 1.29 0.49
N ASP A 143 -14.95 1.27 -0.45
CA ASP A 143 -14.39 0.04 -0.98
C ASP A 143 -12.86 0.06 -0.77
N ASN A 144 -12.34 -0.86 0.03
CA ASN A 144 -10.91 -0.94 0.34
C ASN A 144 -10.36 -2.30 -0.07
N THR A 145 -9.33 -2.28 -0.90
CA THR A 145 -8.61 -3.47 -1.34
C THR A 145 -7.13 -3.34 -0.97
N LEU A 146 -6.62 -4.33 -0.24
CA LEU A 146 -5.20 -4.47 0.06
C LEU A 146 -4.68 -5.80 -0.48
N ASN A 147 -3.60 -5.74 -1.26
CA ASN A 147 -2.87 -6.90 -1.72
C ASN A 147 -1.38 -6.74 -1.39
N SER A 148 -0.88 -7.53 -0.43
CA SER A 148 0.48 -7.39 0.07
C SER A 148 1.19 -8.75 0.09
N PRO A 149 1.53 -9.30 -1.08
CA PRO A 149 2.28 -10.54 -1.16
C PRO A 149 3.74 -10.29 -0.75
N SER A 150 4.27 -11.13 0.13
CA SER A 150 5.63 -10.96 0.64
C SER A 150 6.42 -12.26 0.70
N ASP A 151 7.67 -12.22 0.23
CA ASP A 151 8.64 -13.31 0.40
C ASP A 151 9.83 -12.83 1.24
N GLY A 152 10.31 -13.66 2.18
CA GLY A 152 11.23 -13.24 3.24
C GLY A 152 11.49 -14.17 4.42
N HIS A 153 12.01 -13.64 5.53
CA HIS A 153 12.20 -14.37 6.79
C HIS A 153 11.18 -13.96 7.85
N ASN A 154 11.05 -12.65 8.09
CA ASN A 154 10.08 -12.06 8.99
C ASN A 154 9.16 -11.14 8.20
N ASN A 155 7.86 -11.28 8.39
CA ASN A 155 6.89 -10.39 7.79
C ASN A 155 5.88 -9.88 8.83
N THR A 156 5.72 -8.56 8.88
CA THR A 156 4.69 -7.90 9.68
C THR A 156 3.75 -7.16 8.76
N LEU A 157 2.46 -7.46 8.87
CA LEU A 157 1.43 -6.76 8.13
C LEU A 157 0.38 -6.25 9.10
N ASN A 158 0.14 -4.94 9.06
CA ASN A 158 -0.91 -4.25 9.78
C ASN A 158 -1.81 -3.53 8.78
N SER A 159 -3.05 -3.98 8.65
CA SER A 159 -3.98 -3.44 7.66
C SER A 159 -5.33 -3.21 8.29
N SER A 160 -5.66 -1.94 8.54
CA SER A 160 -6.93 -1.56 9.15
C SER A 160 -7.83 -0.84 8.16
N SER A 161 -9.12 -1.19 8.16
CA SER A 161 -10.11 -0.50 7.32
C SER A 161 -11.45 -0.33 8.02
N SER A 162 -12.13 0.79 7.77
CA SER A 162 -13.49 1.06 8.26
C SER A 162 -14.56 1.16 7.15
N GLY A 163 -14.32 0.55 6.00
CA GLY A 163 -15.21 0.67 4.82
C GLY A 163 -16.30 -0.35 4.68
N ARG A 164 -17.23 -0.14 3.73
CA ARG A 164 -18.37 -1.06 3.52
C ARG A 164 -17.90 -2.41 3.00
N ASP A 165 -17.07 -2.39 1.96
CA ASP A 165 -16.61 -3.58 1.28
C ASP A 165 -15.08 -3.62 1.40
N ASN A 166 -14.58 -4.52 2.24
CA ASN A 166 -13.15 -4.64 2.48
C ASN A 166 -12.63 -5.99 1.99
N THR A 167 -11.57 -5.96 1.19
CA THR A 167 -10.85 -7.15 0.72
C THR A 167 -9.39 -7.05 1.08
N PHE A 168 -8.87 -8.03 1.80
CA PHE A 168 -7.44 -8.14 2.11
C PHE A 168 -6.91 -9.48 1.61
N ASP A 169 -5.86 -9.44 0.79
CA ASP A 169 -5.12 -10.61 0.32
C ASP A 169 -3.64 -10.48 0.71
N SER A 170 -3.13 -11.47 1.42
CA SER A 170 -1.79 -11.42 2.00
C SER A 170 -1.14 -12.79 2.05
N PRO A 171 -0.69 -13.33 0.91
CA PRO A 171 0.10 -14.55 0.86
C PRO A 171 1.56 -14.27 1.26
N SER A 172 2.13 -15.14 2.11
CA SER A 172 3.51 -15.03 2.57
C SER A 172 4.24 -16.39 2.56
N GLY A 173 5.46 -16.42 2.01
CA GLY A 173 6.26 -17.65 1.85
C GLY A 173 7.19 -18.00 3.03
N VAL A 174 7.09 -17.34 4.17
CA VAL A 174 8.23 -17.15 5.11
C VAL A 174 8.11 -17.88 6.44
N HIS A 175 9.17 -17.88 7.27
CA HIS A 175 9.24 -18.57 8.57
C HIS A 175 8.39 -17.95 9.68
N ASP A 176 8.47 -16.64 9.88
CA ASP A 176 7.82 -15.94 11.00
C ASP A 176 6.90 -14.83 10.45
N ASN A 177 5.60 -14.88 10.80
CA ASN A 177 4.62 -13.88 10.34
C ASN A 177 3.82 -13.32 11.50
N THR A 178 3.59 -12.00 11.48
CA THR A 178 2.56 -11.33 12.26
C THR A 178 1.61 -10.62 11.32
N PHE A 179 0.32 -10.97 11.39
CA PHE A 179 -0.74 -10.36 10.59
C PHE A 179 -1.79 -9.80 11.55
N ASP A 180 -2.01 -8.50 11.51
CA ASP A 180 -3.09 -7.80 12.20
C ASP A 180 -3.98 -7.11 11.16
N SER A 181 -5.25 -7.46 11.11
CA SER A 181 -6.18 -6.87 10.13
C SER A 181 -7.58 -6.62 10.69
N PRO A 182 -7.73 -5.57 11.53
CA PRO A 182 -9.02 -5.17 12.03
C PRO A 182 -9.82 -4.48 10.91
N SER A 183 -11.00 -5.00 10.59
CA SER A 183 -11.89 -4.43 9.57
C SER A 183 -13.30 -4.18 10.12
N GLY A 184 -13.78 -2.95 9.96
CA GLY A 184 -15.19 -2.59 10.18
C GLY A 184 -15.86 -2.37 8.83
N GLY A 185 -16.98 -3.05 8.56
CA GLY A 185 -17.66 -2.97 7.27
C GLY A 185 -18.96 -3.74 7.18
N HIS A 186 -19.63 -3.73 6.04
CA HIS A 186 -20.79 -4.59 5.80
C HIS A 186 -20.33 -5.96 5.27
N ASP A 187 -19.45 -5.95 4.26
CA ASP A 187 -18.94 -7.14 3.58
C ASP A 187 -17.40 -7.16 3.71
N ASN A 188 -16.87 -8.14 4.45
CA ASN A 188 -15.42 -8.29 4.61
C ASN A 188 -14.95 -9.64 4.05
N THR A 189 -13.91 -9.60 3.21
CA THR A 189 -13.19 -10.78 2.72
C THR A 189 -11.74 -10.69 3.15
N LEU A 190 -11.27 -11.70 3.88
CA LEU A 190 -9.90 -11.83 4.35
C LEU A 190 -9.33 -13.15 3.81
N ASN A 191 -8.31 -13.06 2.97
CA ASN A 191 -7.55 -14.19 2.48
C ASN A 191 -6.08 -14.07 2.91
N SER A 192 -5.64 -14.99 3.75
CA SER A 192 -4.28 -15.01 4.25
C SER A 192 -3.73 -16.42 4.15
N SER A 193 -2.53 -16.54 3.58
CA SER A 193 -1.83 -17.82 3.51
C SER A 193 -0.38 -17.65 3.95
N SER A 194 0.09 -18.57 4.81
CA SER A 194 1.48 -18.59 5.23
C SER A 194 2.02 -20.02 5.30
N SER A 195 3.24 -20.21 4.79
CA SER A 195 4.01 -21.46 4.91
C SER A 195 4.97 -21.48 6.11
N GLY A 196 4.87 -20.51 7.03
CA GLY A 196 5.81 -20.35 8.15
C GLY A 196 5.65 -21.29 9.32
N ARG A 197 6.70 -21.34 10.15
CA ARG A 197 6.73 -22.11 11.39
C ARG A 197 6.02 -21.37 12.52
N ASP A 198 6.30 -20.08 12.69
CA ASP A 198 5.79 -19.28 13.81
C ASP A 198 4.92 -18.13 13.27
N ASN A 199 3.60 -18.36 13.18
CA ASN A 199 2.66 -17.37 12.65
C ASN A 199 1.66 -16.91 13.72
N THR A 200 1.52 -15.60 13.86
CA THR A 200 0.50 -14.95 14.68
C THR A 200 -0.48 -14.22 13.77
N PHE A 201 -1.78 -14.46 13.97
CA PHE A 201 -2.86 -13.83 13.21
C PHE A 201 -3.88 -13.22 14.17
N ASP A 202 -4.16 -11.93 14.03
CA ASP A 202 -5.29 -11.24 14.63
C ASP A 202 -6.13 -10.59 13.51
N SER A 203 -7.43 -10.82 13.52
CA SER A 203 -8.32 -10.40 12.42
C SER A 203 -9.76 -10.21 12.90
N PRO A 204 -10.02 -9.23 13.77
CA PRO A 204 -11.39 -8.92 14.17
C PRO A 204 -12.11 -8.25 12.98
N SER A 205 -13.08 -8.96 12.39
CA SER A 205 -13.97 -8.43 11.35
C SER A 205 -15.36 -8.14 11.92
N GLY A 206 -15.82 -6.90 11.75
CA GLY A 206 -17.01 -6.34 12.39
C GLY A 206 -18.26 -6.24 11.51
N GLY A 207 -18.37 -7.04 10.45
CA GLY A 207 -19.43 -6.85 9.43
C GLY A 207 -20.61 -7.79 9.41
N HIS A 208 -21.60 -7.46 8.58
CA HIS A 208 -22.82 -8.24 8.38
C HIS A 208 -22.55 -9.56 7.64
N TYR A 209 -21.58 -9.56 6.72
CA TYR A 209 -21.11 -10.73 5.99
C TYR A 209 -19.58 -10.75 6.03
N ASN A 210 -18.99 -11.79 6.63
CA ASN A 210 -17.55 -11.95 6.73
C ASN A 210 -17.13 -13.30 6.15
N THR A 211 -16.14 -13.29 5.26
CA THR A 211 -15.45 -14.48 4.76
C THR A 211 -13.99 -14.42 5.21
N LEU A 212 -13.56 -15.40 6.01
CA LEU A 212 -12.19 -15.51 6.48
C LEU A 212 -11.61 -16.85 6.01
N GLN A 213 -10.58 -16.77 5.16
CA GLN A 213 -9.81 -17.91 4.69
C GLN A 213 -8.38 -17.78 5.20
N LEU A 214 -8.04 -18.60 6.20
CA LEU A 214 -6.71 -18.69 6.76
C LEU A 214 -6.10 -20.05 6.41
N ILE A 215 -5.01 -20.04 5.63
CA ILE A 215 -4.28 -21.25 5.26
C ILE A 215 -2.89 -21.20 5.92
N THR A 216 -2.68 -22.04 6.93
CA THR A 216 -1.37 -22.20 7.59
C THR A 216 -0.88 -23.63 7.41
N GLN A 217 0.30 -23.82 6.81
CA GLN A 217 0.97 -25.13 6.76
C GLN A 217 1.63 -25.38 8.14
N LEU A 218 0.87 -25.97 9.07
CA LEU A 218 1.21 -26.06 10.50
C LEU A 218 2.48 -26.86 10.84
N THR A 219 3.33 -26.26 11.67
CA THR A 219 3.83 -26.91 12.89
C THR A 219 3.70 -25.98 14.11
N THR A 220 2.55 -26.11 14.83
CA THR A 220 2.30 -25.85 16.28
C THR A 220 1.47 -24.60 16.70
N LEU A 221 0.27 -24.86 17.27
CA LEU A 221 -0.59 -24.19 18.30
C LEU A 221 -0.64 -22.62 18.37
N CYS A 222 -1.75 -21.86 18.48
CA CYS A 222 -3.11 -22.10 19.03
C CYS A 222 -4.06 -20.88 18.79
N ASN A 223 -5.38 -21.11 18.70
CA ASN A 223 -6.55 -20.28 19.13
C ASN A 223 -6.79 -18.81 18.68
N TYR A 224 -7.88 -18.57 17.93
CA TYR A 224 -9.02 -17.72 18.39
C TYR A 224 -10.32 -17.92 17.56
N SER A 225 -11.43 -18.17 18.29
CA SER A 225 -12.86 -17.93 18.01
C SER A 225 -13.47 -18.16 16.61
N ILE A 226 -13.72 -19.44 16.25
CA ILE A 226 -14.87 -19.81 15.41
C ILE A 226 -16.04 -20.14 16.34
N ASN A 227 -16.74 -19.13 16.87
CA ASN A 227 -17.93 -19.41 17.67
C ASN A 227 -18.94 -18.27 17.70
N GLN A 228 -19.35 -17.75 16.53
CA GLN A 228 -20.58 -16.95 16.43
C GLN A 228 -21.22 -17.07 15.04
N THR A 229 -21.75 -18.25 14.65
CA THR A 229 -22.91 -18.40 13.73
C THR A 229 -23.37 -19.87 13.53
N LEU A 230 -23.34 -20.71 14.57
CA LEU A 230 -24.01 -22.04 14.54
C LEU A 230 -24.85 -22.30 15.81
N GLN A 231 -25.34 -21.25 16.46
CA GLN A 231 -26.28 -21.34 17.59
C GLN A 231 -27.58 -20.54 17.40
N ALA A 232 -27.99 -20.33 16.15
CA ALA A 232 -29.36 -19.92 15.80
C ALA A 232 -30.00 -21.02 14.94
N GLY A 233 -30.37 -22.13 15.59
CA GLY A 233 -30.93 -23.29 14.92
C GLY A 233 -31.20 -24.46 15.87
N HIS A 234 -31.72 -24.17 17.05
CA HIS A 234 -32.49 -25.12 17.85
C HIS A 234 -33.87 -24.52 18.10
#